data_AF-A0A3B8ID23-F1
#
_entry.id   AF-A0A3B8ID23-F1
#
_cell.length_a   1.000
_cell.length_b   1.000
_cell.length_c   1.000
_cell.angle_alpha   90.00
_cell.angle_beta   90.00
_cell.angle_gamma   90.00
#
_symmetry.space_group_name_H-M   'P 1'
#
loop_
_entity.id
_entity.type
_entity.pdbx_description
1 polymer ?
#
loop_
_entity_poly.entity_id
_entity_poly.type
_entity_poly.pdbx_seq_one_letter_code
_entity_poly.pdbx_strand_id
1 'polypeptide(L)'
;MSRLRRIALLGLLGGLVPMGALQAQTLNETQGTGSGVSISSGDYNTMYGDSTGSALTSGHYTVFVGYRAGRYNTTSESVFIGYMAGYTNTTGFDNTFIGMEAGKSNTTGGDNTFFGAESGENNTTGYDNTFMGEESGTANTTGYENTFVGEDAGQQNTTGYKNTMVGNEAGISGETGYRNTGIGDEALSDYGDGDHNTALGDSAGIDVDAGRWNVMVGAASGVATEHADFNTFVGARSGWDNNRTNSTSNANRNTYVGYEAGFTNREGEDNVGMGAYADFDNTTRSRTIFIGSQATPSTNDVIMMGYLTYNDGQYSIMVGNESDNRGNYVVALGHSHDVEAAADYSIGIGKDADIDQSYAVGIGSDVVINNTGAVAIGATTSVSADNSVVIGKEATATASNSIAIGYQASVSTENTVFVGNATT
;
A
#
# COMPACT_ATOMS: atom_id res chain seq x y z
N MET A 1 -75.65 46.88 29.31
CA MET A 1 -75.87 48.23 29.88
C MET A 1 -75.75 48.08 31.40
N SER A 2 -74.96 48.77 32.21
CA SER A 2 -74.10 49.98 32.18
C SER A 2 -73.29 49.92 33.51
N ARG A 3 -72.06 50.42 33.74
CA ARG A 3 -71.30 51.58 33.26
C ARG A 3 -69.78 51.37 33.49
N LEU A 4 -68.99 51.99 32.61
CA LEU A 4 -67.57 52.37 32.79
C LEU A 4 -67.38 53.46 33.87
N ARG A 5 -66.16 53.53 34.47
CA ARG A 5 -65.17 54.65 34.44
C ARG A 5 -64.14 54.52 35.60
N ARG A 6 -62.85 54.28 35.31
CA ARG A 6 -61.69 55.22 35.19
C ARG A 6 -61.00 55.65 36.51
N ILE A 7 -59.79 55.11 36.71
CA ILE A 7 -58.46 55.76 36.93
C ILE A 7 -58.33 56.96 37.90
N ALA A 8 -57.49 56.81 38.93
CA ALA A 8 -56.45 57.75 39.42
C ALA A 8 -55.51 56.97 40.40
N LEU A 9 -54.25 56.62 40.10
CA LEU A 9 -53.01 57.41 39.97
C LEU A 9 -52.28 57.69 41.31
N LEU A 10 -51.11 57.03 41.44
CA LEU A 10 -49.86 57.37 42.15
C LEU A 10 -49.80 57.47 43.70
N GLY A 11 -48.85 56.73 44.29
CA GLY A 11 -48.37 57.00 45.64
C GLY A 11 -47.44 55.96 46.29
N LEU A 12 -46.35 55.58 45.60
CA LEU A 12 -45.00 55.34 46.17
C LEU A 12 -44.87 54.68 47.57
N LEU A 13 -44.39 53.42 47.61
CA LEU A 13 -43.51 52.81 48.65
C LEU A 13 -43.49 51.30 48.36
N GLY A 14 -42.54 50.74 47.60
CA GLY A 14 -41.11 50.87 47.84
C GLY A 14 -40.70 49.94 48.98
N GLY A 15 -40.88 48.63 48.79
CA GLY A 15 -40.47 47.59 49.74
C GLY A 15 -40.11 46.33 48.98
N LEU A 16 -38.81 46.13 48.81
CA LEU A 16 -38.11 45.03 48.13
C LEU A 16 -38.88 43.70 48.12
N VAL A 17 -39.36 43.29 46.94
CA VAL A 17 -39.29 41.88 46.55
C VAL A 17 -37.91 41.74 45.91
N PRO A 18 -37.02 40.83 46.37
CA PRO A 18 -35.82 40.54 45.62
C PRO A 18 -36.26 39.95 44.27
N MET A 19 -36.20 40.75 43.21
CA MET A 19 -36.20 40.25 41.83
C MET A 19 -34.87 39.54 41.60
N GLY A 20 -34.72 38.37 42.19
CA GLY A 20 -33.61 37.45 42.01
C GLY A 20 -34.10 36.12 41.45
N ALA A 21 -35.03 36.15 40.49
CA ALA A 21 -35.43 35.00 39.67
C ALA A 21 -36.45 35.45 38.60
N LEU A 22 -36.09 36.43 37.76
CA LEU A 22 -36.72 36.50 36.44
C LEU A 22 -35.89 35.56 35.57
N GLN A 23 -36.43 34.36 35.34
CA GLN A 23 -35.87 33.36 34.43
C GLN A 23 -35.39 34.08 33.16
N ALA A 24 -34.07 34.11 32.97
CA ALA A 24 -33.53 34.28 31.64
C ALA A 24 -34.27 33.25 30.78
N GLN A 25 -34.84 33.70 29.68
CA GLN A 25 -35.29 32.81 28.62
C GLN A 25 -34.04 32.12 28.11
N THR A 26 -33.62 31.07 28.81
CA THR A 26 -32.56 30.22 28.33
C THR A 26 -33.17 29.57 27.11
N LEU A 27 -32.58 29.79 25.92
CA LEU A 27 -33.08 29.25 24.65
C LEU A 27 -32.81 27.74 24.59
N ASN A 28 -33.07 27.05 25.70
CA ASN A 28 -32.92 25.63 25.91
C ASN A 28 -34.28 24.97 25.74
N GLU A 29 -34.34 23.95 24.91
CA GLU A 29 -35.49 23.09 24.73
C GLU A 29 -35.20 21.77 25.43
N THR A 30 -35.85 21.48 26.56
CA THR A 30 -35.62 20.23 27.31
C THR A 30 -36.90 19.43 27.46
N GLN A 31 -36.84 18.14 27.16
CA GLN A 31 -37.96 17.21 27.30
C GLN A 31 -37.47 15.84 27.78
N GLY A 32 -38.11 15.32 28.83
CA GLY A 32 -37.75 14.05 29.47
C GLY A 32 -37.35 14.25 30.94
N THR A 33 -37.54 13.21 31.76
CA THR A 33 -37.20 13.26 33.18
C THR A 33 -35.71 13.47 33.36
N GLY A 34 -35.30 14.46 34.17
CA GLY A 34 -33.87 14.70 34.43
C GLY A 34 -33.10 15.37 33.28
N SER A 35 -33.76 15.73 32.18
CA SER A 35 -33.14 16.42 31.04
C SER A 35 -32.70 17.84 31.42
N GLY A 36 -31.41 18.16 31.24
CA GLY A 36 -30.85 19.50 31.47
C GLY A 36 -31.01 20.07 32.90
N VAL A 37 -31.26 19.23 33.91
CA VAL A 37 -31.64 19.68 35.26
C VAL A 37 -30.59 20.51 35.99
N SER A 38 -29.31 20.39 35.60
CA SER A 38 -28.21 21.12 36.25
C SER A 38 -27.86 22.43 35.54
N ILE A 39 -28.56 22.80 34.46
CA ILE A 39 -28.24 24.00 33.69
C ILE A 39 -28.51 25.23 34.57
N SER A 40 -27.43 25.95 34.88
CA SER A 40 -27.42 27.13 35.74
C SER A 40 -27.05 28.41 34.98
N SER A 41 -26.24 28.30 33.93
CA SER A 41 -25.81 29.41 33.08
C SER A 41 -25.37 28.90 31.70
N GLY A 42 -26.33 28.56 30.84
CA GLY A 42 -26.09 27.96 29.52
C GLY A 42 -27.35 28.08 28.66
N ASP A 43 -27.20 28.32 27.36
CA ASP A 43 -28.29 28.69 26.43
C ASP A 43 -28.14 27.99 25.07
N TYR A 44 -29.22 27.93 24.28
CA TYR A 44 -29.23 27.34 22.93
C TYR A 44 -29.00 25.82 22.90
N ASN A 45 -29.49 25.11 23.91
CA ASN A 45 -29.37 23.65 23.99
C ASN A 45 -30.68 22.94 23.60
N THR A 46 -30.62 21.88 22.82
CA THR A 46 -31.78 21.01 22.50
C THR A 46 -31.58 19.67 23.17
N MET A 47 -32.48 19.26 24.06
CA MET A 47 -32.37 18.02 24.84
C MET A 47 -33.68 17.24 24.85
N TYR A 48 -33.67 16.01 24.33
CA TYR A 48 -34.86 15.14 24.26
C TYR A 48 -34.53 13.71 24.69
N GLY A 49 -35.02 13.31 25.85
CA GLY A 49 -34.82 11.98 26.42
C GLY A 49 -34.57 12.02 27.93
N ASP A 50 -34.82 10.90 28.61
CA ASP A 50 -34.51 10.78 30.04
C ASP A 50 -33.01 11.03 30.27
N SER A 51 -32.72 11.87 31.27
CA SER A 51 -31.37 12.11 31.76
C SER A 51 -30.38 12.70 30.74
N THR A 52 -30.86 13.26 29.63
CA THR A 52 -30.03 13.97 28.64
C THR A 52 -29.36 15.20 29.25
N GLY A 53 -28.05 15.37 29.05
CA GLY A 53 -27.32 16.55 29.53
C GLY A 53 -27.45 16.83 31.03
N SER A 54 -27.72 15.82 31.87
CA SER A 54 -28.12 16.05 33.27
C SER A 54 -27.02 16.71 34.13
N ALA A 55 -25.74 16.59 33.73
CA ALA A 55 -24.61 17.24 34.37
C ALA A 55 -24.22 18.58 33.73
N LEU A 56 -24.90 19.00 32.66
CA LEU A 56 -24.57 20.24 31.95
C LEU A 56 -24.91 21.44 32.84
N THR A 57 -23.92 22.18 33.30
CA THR A 57 -24.12 23.35 34.18
C THR A 57 -24.07 24.68 33.43
N SER A 58 -23.19 24.79 32.43
CA SER A 58 -22.96 26.03 31.70
C SER A 58 -22.68 25.90 30.20
N GLY A 59 -23.01 24.77 29.59
CA GLY A 59 -22.79 24.56 28.16
C GLY A 59 -23.81 25.29 27.28
N HIS A 60 -23.39 25.58 26.05
CA HIS A 60 -24.18 26.23 25.01
C HIS A 60 -24.15 25.44 23.71
N TYR A 61 -25.14 25.64 22.84
CA TYR A 61 -25.15 25.11 21.47
C TYR A 61 -25.05 23.57 21.38
N THR A 62 -25.63 22.85 22.36
CA THR A 62 -25.63 21.38 22.35
C THR A 62 -26.94 20.79 21.81
N VAL A 63 -26.87 19.59 21.22
CA VAL A 63 -28.04 18.81 20.81
C VAL A 63 -27.92 17.40 21.37
N PHE A 64 -28.71 17.06 22.38
CA PHE A 64 -28.71 15.74 23.03
C PHE A 64 -30.06 15.03 22.85
N VAL A 65 -30.07 13.89 22.16
CA VAL A 65 -31.31 13.14 21.89
C VAL A 65 -31.11 11.66 22.18
N GLY A 66 -31.95 11.08 23.04
CA GLY A 66 -31.88 9.66 23.42
C GLY A 66 -31.74 9.45 24.93
N TYR A 67 -31.89 8.20 25.38
CA TYR A 67 -31.73 7.88 26.80
C TYR A 67 -30.28 8.11 27.23
N ARG A 68 -30.08 9.01 28.20
CA ARG A 68 -28.76 9.37 28.78
C ARG A 68 -27.72 9.90 27.78
N ALA A 69 -28.13 10.40 26.61
CA ALA A 69 -27.20 11.07 25.69
C ALA A 69 -26.56 12.29 26.39
N GLY A 70 -25.23 12.38 26.37
CA GLY A 70 -24.47 13.45 27.02
C GLY A 70 -24.70 13.56 28.53
N ARG A 71 -25.08 12.49 29.24
CA ARG A 71 -25.48 12.56 30.67
C ARG A 71 -24.48 13.33 31.53
N TYR A 72 -23.19 13.06 31.35
CA TYR A 72 -22.09 13.68 32.10
C TYR A 72 -21.38 14.82 31.35
N ASN A 73 -21.89 15.24 30.18
CA ASN A 73 -21.35 16.37 29.42
C ASN A 73 -21.35 17.66 30.26
N THR A 74 -20.20 18.34 30.29
CA THR A 74 -20.03 19.63 30.97
C THR A 74 -19.57 20.76 30.02
N THR A 75 -19.64 20.54 28.70
CA THR A 75 -19.09 21.41 27.64
C THR A 75 -20.15 21.91 26.65
N SER A 76 -19.73 22.77 25.73
CA SER A 76 -20.56 23.33 24.66
C SER A 76 -20.38 22.57 23.34
N GLU A 77 -21.18 22.97 22.34
CA GLU A 77 -20.93 22.70 20.92
C GLU A 77 -20.80 21.20 20.60
N SER A 78 -21.74 20.40 21.10
CA SER A 78 -21.73 18.94 20.88
C SER A 78 -23.09 18.43 20.42
N VAL A 79 -23.10 17.49 19.49
CA VAL A 79 -24.31 16.82 18.98
C VAL A 79 -24.25 15.35 19.35
N PHE A 80 -25.03 14.90 20.32
CA PHE A 80 -25.11 13.51 20.75
C PHE A 80 -26.50 12.94 20.53
N ILE A 81 -26.63 11.98 19.63
CA ILE A 81 -27.93 11.40 19.23
C ILE A 81 -27.84 9.88 19.30
N GLY A 82 -28.54 9.27 20.26
CA GLY A 82 -28.59 7.82 20.46
C GLY A 82 -28.67 7.43 21.92
N TYR A 83 -28.90 6.13 22.16
CA TYR A 83 -28.80 5.57 23.51
C TYR A 83 -27.35 5.73 24.01
N MET A 84 -27.15 6.45 25.11
CA MET A 84 -25.84 6.67 25.75
C MET A 84 -24.74 7.26 24.84
N ALA A 85 -25.08 7.93 23.74
CA ALA A 85 -24.10 8.68 22.94
C ALA A 85 -23.40 9.76 23.79
N GLY A 86 -22.07 9.81 23.76
CA GLY A 86 -21.27 10.77 24.54
C GLY A 86 -21.49 10.71 26.07
N TYR A 87 -21.89 9.55 26.61
CA TYR A 87 -22.37 9.39 27.99
C TYR A 87 -21.42 9.97 29.05
N THR A 88 -20.11 9.70 28.96
CA THR A 88 -19.10 10.17 29.92
C THR A 88 -18.35 11.43 29.48
N ASN A 89 -18.72 12.07 28.36
CA ASN A 89 -18.00 13.26 27.89
C ASN A 89 -17.92 14.27 29.02
N THR A 90 -16.74 14.77 29.40
CA THR A 90 -16.61 15.77 30.46
C THR A 90 -16.18 17.10 29.87
N THR A 91 -14.92 17.21 29.43
CA THR A 91 -14.32 18.46 28.93
C THR A 91 -14.09 18.51 27.42
N GLY A 92 -14.40 17.44 26.68
CA GLY A 92 -14.32 17.44 25.22
C GLY A 92 -15.40 18.31 24.57
N PHE A 93 -15.03 19.23 23.70
CA PHE A 93 -15.93 20.13 22.97
C PHE A 93 -15.90 19.81 21.46
N ASP A 94 -16.81 20.39 20.67
CA ASP A 94 -16.88 20.21 19.20
C ASP A 94 -17.00 18.75 18.73
N ASN A 95 -17.76 17.93 19.47
CA ASN A 95 -17.97 16.52 19.15
C ASN A 95 -19.34 16.26 18.49
N THR A 96 -19.39 15.43 17.45
CA THR A 96 -20.64 14.92 16.85
C THR A 96 -20.69 13.41 16.98
N PHE A 97 -21.53 12.87 17.88
CA PHE A 97 -21.73 11.44 18.10
C PHE A 97 -23.16 11.03 17.77
N ILE A 98 -23.35 10.19 16.76
CA ILE A 98 -24.66 9.75 16.29
C ILE A 98 -24.67 8.23 16.17
N GLY A 99 -25.43 7.56 17.05
CA GLY A 99 -25.53 6.11 17.11
C GLY A 99 -25.72 5.60 18.54
N MET A 100 -26.10 4.32 18.66
CA MET A 100 -26.10 3.66 19.97
C MET A 100 -24.67 3.62 20.50
N GLU A 101 -24.43 4.17 21.68
CA GLU A 101 -23.14 4.16 22.38
C GLU A 101 -21.95 4.81 21.64
N ALA A 102 -22.21 5.58 20.58
CA ALA A 102 -21.18 6.36 19.90
C ALA A 102 -20.45 7.32 20.86
N GLY A 103 -19.13 7.20 20.95
CA GLY A 103 -18.28 8.00 21.86
C GLY A 103 -18.64 7.87 23.35
N LYS A 104 -19.29 6.78 23.78
CA LYS A 104 -19.82 6.58 25.14
C LYS A 104 -18.80 6.83 26.24
N SER A 105 -17.56 6.41 26.05
CA SER A 105 -16.47 6.53 27.02
C SER A 105 -15.61 7.79 26.86
N ASN A 106 -15.97 8.70 25.93
CA ASN A 106 -15.21 9.94 25.73
C ASN A 106 -15.16 10.73 27.02
N THR A 107 -14.01 11.24 27.42
CA THR A 107 -13.85 12.05 28.64
C THR A 107 -13.39 13.45 28.28
N THR A 108 -12.25 13.60 27.61
CA THR A 108 -11.65 14.90 27.31
C THR A 108 -11.37 15.11 25.82
N GLY A 109 -11.58 14.11 24.97
CA GLY A 109 -11.35 14.21 23.53
C GLY A 109 -12.29 15.21 22.86
N GLY A 110 -11.74 16.18 22.12
CA GLY A 110 -12.51 17.16 21.35
C GLY A 110 -12.44 16.90 19.84
N ASP A 111 -13.26 17.61 19.08
CA ASP A 111 -13.18 17.65 17.61
C ASP A 111 -13.37 16.28 16.92
N ASN A 112 -14.15 15.37 17.54
CA ASN A 112 -14.41 14.05 16.98
C ASN A 112 -15.79 13.98 16.29
N THR A 113 -15.86 13.25 15.17
CA THR A 113 -17.12 12.92 14.48
C THR A 113 -17.29 11.40 14.44
N PHE A 114 -18.22 10.86 15.23
CA PHE A 114 -18.55 9.44 15.28
C PHE A 114 -19.98 9.19 14.79
N PHE A 115 -20.14 8.33 13.79
CA PHE A 115 -21.43 8.01 13.19
C PHE A 115 -21.57 6.50 12.99
N GLY A 116 -22.44 5.85 13.76
CA GLY A 116 -22.63 4.40 13.75
C GLY A 116 -22.88 3.87 15.15
N ALA A 117 -23.45 2.67 15.26
CA ALA A 117 -23.51 1.99 16.56
C ALA A 117 -22.07 1.68 17.01
N GLU A 118 -21.76 1.99 18.26
CA GLU A 118 -20.46 1.71 18.92
C GLU A 118 -19.24 2.37 18.27
N SER A 119 -19.46 3.27 17.29
CA SER A 119 -18.41 4.08 16.68
C SER A 119 -17.65 4.90 17.73
N GLY A 120 -16.36 4.61 17.89
CA GLY A 120 -15.50 5.20 18.92
C GLY A 120 -15.96 4.97 20.36
N GLU A 121 -16.67 3.87 20.66
CA GLU A 121 -17.26 3.62 22.00
C GLU A 121 -16.25 3.81 23.14
N ASN A 122 -15.03 3.28 22.98
CA ASN A 122 -13.99 3.31 24.01
C ASN A 122 -13.07 4.54 23.94
N ASN A 123 -13.31 5.51 23.04
CA ASN A 123 -12.49 6.72 22.95
C ASN A 123 -12.47 7.41 24.30
N THR A 124 -11.31 7.67 24.89
CA THR A 124 -11.21 8.33 26.20
C THR A 124 -10.72 9.77 26.06
N THR A 125 -9.58 9.97 25.41
CA THR A 125 -8.95 11.28 25.23
C THR A 125 -8.51 11.57 23.79
N GLY A 126 -8.77 10.65 22.85
CA GLY A 126 -8.48 10.85 21.43
C GLY A 126 -9.26 12.02 20.85
N TYR A 127 -8.65 12.77 19.93
CA TYR A 127 -9.19 14.00 19.35
C TYR A 127 -8.96 14.02 17.83
N ASP A 128 -9.67 14.90 17.12
CA ASP A 128 -9.58 15.04 15.65
C ASP A 128 -9.86 13.73 14.88
N ASN A 129 -10.68 12.82 15.42
CA ASN A 129 -11.02 11.57 14.76
C ASN A 129 -12.35 11.66 13.99
N THR A 130 -12.42 11.04 12.81
CA THR A 130 -13.66 10.85 12.05
C THR A 130 -13.93 9.35 11.89
N PHE A 131 -14.91 8.81 12.60
CA PHE A 131 -15.32 7.41 12.53
C PHE A 131 -16.76 7.32 11.97
N MET A 132 -16.95 6.55 10.91
CA MET A 132 -18.24 6.41 10.23
C MET A 132 -18.47 4.95 9.83
N GLY A 133 -19.36 4.27 10.52
CA GLY A 133 -19.65 2.84 10.37
C GLY A 133 -19.97 2.23 11.72
N GLU A 134 -20.67 1.11 11.69
CA GLU A 134 -20.83 0.31 12.91
C GLU A 134 -19.46 -0.24 13.33
N GLU A 135 -19.19 -0.16 14.63
CA GLU A 135 -17.93 -0.54 15.26
C GLU A 135 -16.64 0.12 14.71
N SER A 136 -16.78 1.19 13.92
CA SER A 136 -15.63 1.97 13.42
C SER A 136 -14.84 2.59 14.57
N GLY A 137 -13.56 2.22 14.70
CA GLY A 137 -12.68 2.68 15.77
C GLY A 137 -13.12 2.33 17.20
N THR A 138 -13.91 1.27 17.41
CA THR A 138 -14.49 0.92 18.73
C THR A 138 -13.46 0.82 19.84
N ALA A 139 -12.27 0.27 19.57
CA ALA A 139 -11.22 0.10 20.58
C ALA A 139 -10.35 1.35 20.80
N ASN A 140 -10.58 2.46 20.08
CA ASN A 140 -9.75 3.66 20.20
C ASN A 140 -9.78 4.16 21.63
N THR A 141 -8.63 4.38 22.26
CA THR A 141 -8.55 4.94 23.62
C THR A 141 -7.99 6.34 23.60
N THR A 142 -6.83 6.53 22.96
CA THR A 142 -6.10 7.81 22.92
C THR A 142 -5.60 8.20 21.53
N GLY A 143 -5.83 7.35 20.51
CA GLY A 143 -5.50 7.65 19.12
C GLY A 143 -6.19 8.91 18.61
N TYR A 144 -5.52 9.64 17.72
CA TYR A 144 -5.93 10.96 17.25
C TYR A 144 -5.66 11.15 15.76
N GLU A 145 -6.34 12.12 15.15
CA GLU A 145 -6.22 12.43 13.71
C GLU A 145 -6.48 11.21 12.80
N ASN A 146 -7.33 10.27 13.21
CA ASN A 146 -7.69 9.10 12.40
C ASN A 146 -8.98 9.34 11.59
N THR A 147 -9.06 8.78 10.38
CA THR A 147 -10.28 8.74 9.57
C THR A 147 -10.62 7.29 9.26
N PHE A 148 -11.67 6.75 9.88
CA PHE A 148 -12.17 5.40 9.66
C PHE A 148 -13.57 5.44 9.08
N VAL A 149 -13.78 4.87 7.90
CA VAL A 149 -15.06 4.90 7.19
C VAL A 149 -15.37 3.52 6.63
N GLY A 150 -16.33 2.83 7.22
CA GLY A 150 -16.69 1.45 6.93
C GLY A 150 -17.11 0.74 8.21
N GLU A 151 -17.86 -0.35 8.09
CA GLU A 151 -18.08 -1.25 9.22
C GLU A 151 -16.74 -1.92 9.58
N ASP A 152 -16.45 -1.97 10.88
CA ASP A 152 -15.19 -2.45 11.47
C ASP A 152 -13.89 -1.76 11.00
N ALA A 153 -14.01 -0.62 10.31
CA ALA A 153 -12.83 0.16 9.91
C ALA A 153 -12.04 0.61 11.15
N GLY A 154 -10.78 0.17 11.25
CA GLY A 154 -9.90 0.46 12.39
C GLY A 154 -10.41 -0.04 13.75
N GLN A 155 -11.26 -1.09 13.78
CA GLN A 155 -11.95 -1.59 14.98
C GLN A 155 -11.01 -1.76 16.19
N GLN A 156 -9.83 -2.37 16.00
CA GLN A 156 -8.85 -2.66 17.06
C GLN A 156 -7.83 -1.54 17.33
N ASN A 157 -7.92 -0.39 16.64
CA ASN A 157 -6.99 0.73 16.87
C ASN A 157 -7.11 1.23 18.30
N THR A 158 -6.07 1.12 19.13
CA THR A 158 -6.08 1.57 20.53
C THR A 158 -5.44 2.93 20.71
N THR A 159 -4.24 3.11 20.14
CA THR A 159 -3.41 4.33 20.30
C THR A 159 -2.81 4.83 18.98
N GLY A 160 -3.00 4.09 17.88
CA GLY A 160 -2.58 4.50 16.55
C GLY A 160 -3.21 5.84 16.13
N TYR A 161 -2.48 6.57 15.30
CA TYR A 161 -2.81 7.96 14.95
C TYR A 161 -2.50 8.26 13.49
N LYS A 162 -3.16 9.26 12.91
CA LYS A 162 -2.97 9.68 11.51
C LYS A 162 -3.24 8.58 10.48
N ASN A 163 -4.08 7.61 10.82
CA ASN A 163 -4.48 6.55 9.90
C ASN A 163 -5.71 6.97 9.09
N THR A 164 -5.77 6.59 7.82
CA THR A 164 -6.94 6.74 6.94
C THR A 164 -7.36 5.37 6.45
N MET A 165 -8.46 4.83 6.97
CA MET A 165 -9.01 3.54 6.60
C MET A 165 -10.41 3.71 6.02
N VAL A 166 -10.63 3.29 4.78
CA VAL A 166 -11.90 3.45 4.07
C VAL A 166 -12.28 2.15 3.36
N GLY A 167 -13.26 1.44 3.90
CA GLY A 167 -13.70 0.12 3.45
C GLY A 167 -14.22 -0.71 4.62
N ASN A 168 -14.99 -1.76 4.34
CA ASN A 168 -15.35 -2.74 5.37
C ASN A 168 -14.08 -3.48 5.80
N GLU A 169 -13.91 -3.63 7.12
CA GLU A 169 -12.74 -4.24 7.76
C GLU A 169 -11.37 -3.61 7.39
N ALA A 170 -11.36 -2.42 6.79
CA ALA A 170 -10.11 -1.73 6.44
C ALA A 170 -9.35 -1.38 7.73
N GLY A 171 -8.11 -1.86 7.87
CA GLY A 171 -7.32 -1.62 9.07
C GLY A 171 -7.81 -2.33 10.34
N ILE A 172 -8.64 -3.38 10.23
CA ILE A 172 -9.37 -3.97 11.37
C ILE A 172 -8.47 -4.34 12.57
N SER A 173 -7.30 -4.95 12.36
CA SER A 173 -6.45 -5.44 13.45
C SER A 173 -5.42 -4.43 13.99
N GLY A 174 -5.23 -3.29 13.34
CA GLY A 174 -4.09 -2.43 13.64
C GLY A 174 -4.22 -1.76 15.01
N GLU A 175 -3.34 -2.09 15.97
CA GLU A 175 -3.46 -1.62 17.35
C GLU A 175 -2.77 -0.26 17.58
N THR A 176 -1.52 -0.12 17.14
CA THR A 176 -0.68 1.06 17.45
C THR A 176 0.01 1.71 16.24
N GLY A 177 -0.07 1.09 15.06
CA GLY A 177 0.48 1.62 13.82
C GLY A 177 -0.05 3.02 13.47
N TYR A 178 0.72 3.79 12.72
CA TYR A 178 0.43 5.20 12.45
C TYR A 178 0.77 5.61 11.02
N ARG A 179 0.08 6.65 10.52
CA ARG A 179 0.26 7.21 9.17
C ARG A 179 0.04 6.19 8.05
N ASN A 180 -0.83 5.21 8.27
CA ASN A 180 -1.23 4.26 7.25
C ASN A 180 -2.45 4.77 6.46
N THR A 181 -2.51 4.44 5.18
CA THR A 181 -3.67 4.73 4.31
C THR A 181 -4.15 3.42 3.67
N GLY A 182 -5.28 2.88 4.13
CA GLY A 182 -5.94 1.71 3.56
C GLY A 182 -7.27 2.11 2.91
N ILE A 183 -7.45 1.86 1.62
CA ILE A 183 -8.70 2.15 0.91
C ILE A 183 -9.11 0.93 0.07
N GLY A 184 -10.23 0.32 0.42
CA GLY A 184 -10.72 -0.95 -0.15
C GLY A 184 -11.26 -1.87 0.94
N ASP A 185 -12.05 -2.85 0.52
CA ASP A 185 -12.48 -3.96 1.38
C ASP A 185 -11.24 -4.69 1.91
N GLU A 186 -11.15 -4.91 3.23
CA GLU A 186 -10.00 -5.58 3.89
C GLU A 186 -8.62 -4.96 3.57
N ALA A 187 -8.56 -3.70 3.12
CA ALA A 187 -7.28 -3.04 2.84
C ALA A 187 -6.51 -2.80 4.15
N LEU A 188 -5.25 -3.24 4.20
CA LEU A 188 -4.45 -3.26 5.44
C LEU A 188 -5.17 -3.96 6.60
N SER A 189 -5.90 -5.06 6.39
CA SER A 189 -6.63 -5.72 7.49
C SER A 189 -5.71 -6.11 8.67
N ASP A 190 -4.45 -6.46 8.39
CA ASP A 190 -3.42 -6.83 9.36
C ASP A 190 -2.11 -6.06 9.19
N TYR A 191 -1.98 -4.94 9.90
CA TYR A 191 -0.78 -4.10 9.87
C TYR A 191 -0.14 -3.88 11.24
N GLY A 192 -0.56 -4.59 12.30
CA GLY A 192 0.01 -4.53 13.65
C GLY A 192 0.53 -3.14 14.09
N ASP A 193 1.86 -3.04 14.21
CA ASP A 193 2.60 -1.81 14.55
C ASP A 193 3.22 -1.10 13.32
N GLY A 194 2.94 -1.57 12.11
CA GLY A 194 3.43 -1.02 10.85
C GLY A 194 3.06 0.44 10.63
N ASP A 195 3.90 1.16 9.89
CA ASP A 195 3.77 2.61 9.71
C ASP A 195 4.09 3.08 8.29
N HIS A 196 3.45 4.19 7.90
CA HIS A 196 3.61 4.83 6.58
C HIS A 196 3.31 3.91 5.38
N ASN A 197 2.41 2.93 5.54
CA ASN A 197 1.97 2.07 4.44
C ASN A 197 0.79 2.71 3.69
N THR A 198 0.76 2.53 2.37
CA THR A 198 -0.37 2.92 1.52
C THR A 198 -0.88 1.69 0.79
N ALA A 199 -2.12 1.27 1.05
CA ALA A 199 -2.81 0.21 0.33
C ALA A 199 -4.10 0.73 -0.32
N LEU A 200 -4.26 0.51 -1.62
CA LEU A 200 -5.42 0.91 -2.40
C LEU A 200 -5.91 -0.26 -3.26
N GLY A 201 -7.03 -0.85 -2.89
CA GLY A 201 -7.64 -1.99 -3.56
C GLY A 201 -8.27 -2.96 -2.56
N ASP A 202 -9.22 -3.74 -3.05
CA ASP A 202 -9.75 -4.93 -2.37
C ASP A 202 -8.59 -5.84 -1.93
N SER A 203 -8.53 -6.17 -0.64
CA SER A 203 -7.50 -7.01 -0.03
C SER A 203 -6.05 -6.52 -0.25
N ALA A 204 -5.82 -5.24 -0.53
CA ALA A 204 -4.48 -4.71 -0.72
C ALA A 204 -3.73 -4.64 0.62
N GLY A 205 -2.53 -5.23 0.68
CA GLY A 205 -1.70 -5.22 1.88
C GLY A 205 -2.33 -5.88 3.10
N ILE A 206 -3.06 -7.00 2.93
CA ILE A 206 -3.74 -7.71 4.03
C ILE A 206 -2.82 -7.97 5.22
N ASP A 207 -1.58 -8.41 4.99
CA ASP A 207 -0.67 -8.83 6.06
C ASP A 207 0.68 -8.12 5.89
N VAL A 208 0.86 -7.03 6.63
CA VAL A 208 2.07 -6.18 6.63
C VAL A 208 2.80 -6.26 7.97
N ASP A 209 2.09 -6.61 9.06
CA ASP A 209 2.63 -6.61 10.42
C ASP A 209 3.46 -5.33 10.69
N ALA A 210 4.66 -5.41 11.27
CA ALA A 210 5.54 -4.27 11.50
C ALA A 210 6.22 -3.66 10.26
N GLY A 211 5.82 -4.03 9.04
CA GLY A 211 6.37 -3.51 7.79
C GLY A 211 6.08 -2.02 7.60
N ARG A 212 6.99 -1.30 6.93
CA ARG A 212 6.91 0.16 6.81
C ARG A 212 7.20 0.68 5.42
N TRP A 213 6.64 1.84 5.11
CA TRP A 213 6.90 2.56 3.86
C TRP A 213 6.61 1.74 2.60
N ASN A 214 5.59 0.87 2.66
CA ASN A 214 5.15 0.09 1.50
C ASN A 214 4.03 0.81 0.75
N VAL A 215 4.07 0.71 -0.58
CA VAL A 215 3.01 1.18 -1.49
C VAL A 215 2.42 -0.02 -2.19
N MET A 216 1.11 -0.24 -2.05
CA MET A 216 0.37 -1.40 -2.56
C MET A 216 -0.89 -0.89 -3.28
N VAL A 217 -0.89 -0.92 -4.60
CA VAL A 217 -2.00 -0.39 -5.40
C VAL A 217 -2.49 -1.44 -6.39
N GLY A 218 -3.69 -1.98 -6.16
CA GLY A 218 -4.31 -3.02 -6.95
C GLY A 218 -5.01 -4.04 -6.07
N ALA A 219 -5.99 -4.75 -6.63
CA ALA A 219 -6.65 -5.83 -5.91
C ALA A 219 -5.62 -6.88 -5.49
N ALA A 220 -5.54 -7.10 -4.18
CA ALA A 220 -4.63 -8.04 -3.54
C ALA A 220 -3.15 -7.83 -3.93
N SER A 221 -2.71 -6.59 -4.12
CA SER A 221 -1.29 -6.27 -4.19
C SER A 221 -0.64 -6.38 -2.80
N GLY A 222 0.52 -7.03 -2.69
CA GLY A 222 1.28 -7.10 -1.45
C GLY A 222 0.61 -7.86 -0.30
N VAL A 223 -0.22 -8.88 -0.58
CA VAL A 223 -1.02 -9.58 0.44
C VAL A 223 -0.20 -10.08 1.63
N ALA A 224 0.97 -10.68 1.39
CA ALA A 224 1.84 -11.20 2.44
C ALA A 224 3.16 -10.42 2.48
N THR A 225 3.11 -9.14 2.87
CA THR A 225 4.25 -8.20 2.99
C THR A 225 4.69 -8.02 4.45
N GLU A 226 4.57 -9.07 5.25
CA GLU A 226 4.90 -9.10 6.68
C GLU A 226 6.32 -8.57 6.95
N HIS A 227 6.48 -7.59 7.83
CA HIS A 227 7.78 -7.02 8.25
C HIS A 227 8.68 -6.43 7.14
N ALA A 228 8.26 -6.49 5.88
CA ALA A 228 9.07 -6.02 4.78
C ALA A 228 8.88 -4.51 4.61
N ASP A 229 9.98 -3.83 4.32
CA ASP A 229 10.07 -2.39 4.23
C ASP A 229 10.38 -1.92 2.80
N PHE A 230 9.91 -0.71 2.49
CA PHE A 230 10.28 0.06 1.30
C PHE A 230 9.87 -0.59 -0.04
N ASN A 231 8.78 -1.35 -0.06
CA ASN A 231 8.30 -1.98 -1.28
C ASN A 231 7.30 -1.10 -2.06
N THR A 232 7.26 -1.26 -3.37
CA THR A 232 6.29 -0.59 -4.26
C THR A 232 5.67 -1.61 -5.20
N PHE A 233 4.41 -1.94 -4.96
CA PHE A 233 3.63 -2.91 -5.71
C PHE A 233 2.44 -2.21 -6.37
N VAL A 234 2.39 -2.24 -7.70
CA VAL A 234 1.33 -1.61 -8.50
C VAL A 234 0.81 -2.59 -9.54
N GLY A 235 -0.39 -3.09 -9.33
CA GLY A 235 -1.04 -4.09 -10.17
C GLY A 235 -1.79 -5.12 -9.33
N ALA A 236 -2.82 -5.73 -9.91
CA ALA A 236 -3.51 -6.80 -9.20
C ALA A 236 -2.53 -7.96 -8.95
N ARG A 237 -2.45 -8.41 -7.69
CA ARG A 237 -1.59 -9.51 -7.24
C ARG A 237 -0.08 -9.28 -7.42
N SER A 238 0.38 -8.04 -7.65
CA SER A 238 1.82 -7.75 -7.64
C SER A 238 2.39 -7.94 -6.23
N GLY A 239 3.54 -8.62 -6.10
CA GLY A 239 4.19 -8.87 -4.81
C GLY A 239 3.36 -9.72 -3.82
N TRP A 240 2.50 -10.61 -4.32
CA TRP A 240 1.54 -11.35 -3.48
C TRP A 240 2.18 -12.13 -2.32
N ASP A 241 3.31 -12.81 -2.54
CA ASP A 241 4.00 -13.67 -1.55
C ASP A 241 5.17 -12.97 -0.83
N ASN A 242 5.31 -11.64 -0.94
CA ASN A 242 6.52 -10.88 -0.59
C ASN A 242 6.81 -10.83 0.92
N ASN A 243 7.34 -11.92 1.49
CA ASN A 243 7.70 -12.14 2.90
C ASN A 243 6.75 -13.01 3.73
N ARG A 244 6.06 -13.98 3.13
CA ARG A 244 5.34 -15.01 3.91
C ARG A 244 6.23 -15.87 4.84
N THR A 245 7.55 -15.70 4.80
CA THR A 245 8.45 -16.30 5.79
C THR A 245 8.44 -15.62 7.14
N ASN A 246 7.82 -14.43 7.26
CA ASN A 246 7.80 -13.63 8.49
C ASN A 246 9.24 -13.35 8.98
N SER A 247 10.11 -12.88 8.08
CA SER A 247 11.48 -12.51 8.44
C SER A 247 11.61 -10.99 8.46
N THR A 248 12.39 -10.45 9.40
CA THR A 248 12.49 -9.00 9.59
C THR A 248 13.52 -8.30 8.71
N SER A 249 14.23 -9.05 7.84
CA SER A 249 15.36 -8.52 7.07
C SER A 249 15.33 -8.81 5.58
N ASN A 250 14.34 -9.52 5.08
CA ASN A 250 14.25 -9.98 3.69
C ASN A 250 13.08 -9.30 2.97
N ALA A 251 12.96 -9.56 1.66
CA ALA A 251 11.86 -9.07 0.83
C ALA A 251 11.70 -7.53 0.79
N ASN A 252 12.78 -6.81 1.06
CA ASN A 252 12.82 -5.36 1.13
C ASN A 252 13.14 -4.71 -0.22
N ARG A 253 12.75 -3.45 -0.38
CA ARG A 253 13.19 -2.58 -1.49
C ARG A 253 12.84 -3.17 -2.88
N ASN A 254 11.74 -3.91 -2.97
CA ASN A 254 11.25 -4.45 -4.23
C ASN A 254 10.27 -3.49 -4.90
N THR A 255 10.38 -3.33 -6.23
CA THR A 255 9.44 -2.58 -7.04
C THR A 255 8.81 -3.49 -8.09
N TYR A 256 7.52 -3.78 -7.97
CA TYR A 256 6.78 -4.61 -8.91
C TYR A 256 5.60 -3.86 -9.54
N VAL A 257 5.55 -3.84 -10.88
CA VAL A 257 4.50 -3.14 -11.63
C VAL A 257 3.90 -4.05 -12.70
N GLY A 258 2.64 -4.46 -12.53
CA GLY A 258 1.92 -5.33 -13.46
C GLY A 258 1.08 -6.39 -12.77
N TYR A 259 0.24 -7.08 -13.56
CA TYR A 259 -0.52 -8.22 -13.06
C TYR A 259 0.43 -9.37 -12.69
N GLU A 260 0.38 -9.82 -11.43
CA GLU A 260 1.24 -10.90 -10.90
C GLU A 260 2.75 -10.64 -11.10
N ALA A 261 3.17 -9.37 -11.10
CA ALA A 261 4.59 -9.04 -11.12
C ALA A 261 5.24 -9.39 -9.76
N GLY A 262 6.32 -10.18 -9.78
CA GLY A 262 7.02 -10.64 -8.57
C GLY A 262 6.13 -11.46 -7.61
N PHE A 263 5.12 -12.15 -8.15
CA PHE A 263 4.09 -12.85 -7.39
C PHE A 263 4.67 -13.90 -6.43
N THR A 264 5.70 -14.66 -6.83
CA THR A 264 6.30 -15.73 -6.01
C THR A 264 7.47 -15.28 -5.13
N ASN A 265 7.85 -13.99 -5.15
CA ASN A 265 8.94 -13.52 -4.31
C ASN A 265 8.61 -13.71 -2.84
N ARG A 266 9.45 -14.40 -2.05
CA ARG A 266 9.25 -14.55 -0.60
C ARG A 266 10.34 -13.93 0.24
N GLU A 267 11.59 -13.94 -0.22
CA GLU A 267 12.72 -13.42 0.54
C GLU A 267 13.60 -12.48 -0.29
N GLY A 268 13.44 -12.50 -1.60
CA GLY A 268 14.25 -11.74 -2.54
C GLY A 268 14.13 -10.23 -2.34
N GLU A 269 15.26 -9.52 -2.37
CA GLU A 269 15.33 -8.07 -2.10
C GLU A 269 15.98 -7.31 -3.24
N ASP A 270 15.77 -5.99 -3.27
CA ASP A 270 16.37 -5.08 -4.23
C ASP A 270 16.02 -5.42 -5.70
N ASN A 271 14.81 -5.92 -5.94
CA ASN A 271 14.35 -6.29 -7.26
C ASN A 271 13.49 -5.21 -7.93
N VAL A 272 13.55 -5.15 -9.26
CA VAL A 272 12.67 -4.32 -10.10
C VAL A 272 12.03 -5.20 -11.17
N GLY A 273 10.74 -5.50 -10.99
CA GLY A 273 9.93 -6.29 -11.92
C GLY A 273 8.84 -5.47 -12.58
N MET A 274 8.70 -5.53 -13.91
CA MET A 274 7.62 -4.83 -14.60
C MET A 274 7.05 -5.67 -15.75
N GLY A 275 5.75 -5.91 -15.76
CA GLY A 275 5.06 -6.68 -16.81
C GLY A 275 4.05 -7.67 -16.26
N ALA A 276 3.13 -8.13 -17.11
CA ALA A 276 2.20 -9.18 -16.72
C ALA A 276 2.92 -10.54 -16.68
N TYR A 277 2.77 -11.26 -15.57
CA TYR A 277 3.46 -12.54 -15.33
C TYR A 277 5.00 -12.41 -15.35
N ALA A 278 5.53 -11.23 -15.05
CA ALA A 278 6.96 -11.03 -14.85
C ALA A 278 7.30 -11.53 -13.44
N ASP A 279 7.89 -12.71 -13.32
CA ASP A 279 8.02 -13.38 -12.03
C ASP A 279 9.21 -14.33 -11.97
N PHE A 280 9.55 -14.75 -10.77
CA PHE A 280 10.66 -15.65 -10.49
C PHE A 280 10.25 -17.11 -10.67
N ASP A 281 11.23 -17.97 -10.90
CA ASP A 281 11.07 -19.42 -10.81
C ASP A 281 11.31 -19.95 -9.38
N ASN A 282 11.63 -19.06 -8.44
CA ASN A 282 12.05 -19.34 -7.07
C ASN A 282 11.64 -18.18 -6.15
N THR A 283 11.77 -18.36 -4.85
CA THR A 283 11.26 -17.42 -3.85
C THR A 283 12.32 -16.47 -3.29
N THR A 284 13.60 -16.61 -3.64
CA THR A 284 14.73 -15.92 -2.94
C THR A 284 15.64 -15.10 -3.86
N ARG A 285 15.16 -14.68 -5.03
CA ARG A 285 16.00 -13.96 -6.01
C ARG A 285 16.19 -12.50 -5.62
N SER A 286 17.42 -11.99 -5.65
CA SER A 286 17.74 -10.62 -5.25
C SER A 286 18.55 -9.87 -6.30
N ARG A 287 18.45 -8.54 -6.28
CA ARG A 287 19.21 -7.62 -7.14
C ARG A 287 18.97 -7.89 -8.63
N THR A 288 17.72 -8.15 -8.99
CA THR A 288 17.31 -8.44 -10.37
C THR A 288 16.53 -7.27 -10.98
N ILE A 289 16.72 -7.03 -12.26
CA ILE A 289 15.86 -6.15 -13.07
C ILE A 289 15.24 -7.02 -14.16
N PHE A 290 13.91 -7.16 -14.18
CA PHE A 290 13.19 -7.99 -15.15
C PHE A 290 11.96 -7.26 -15.69
N ILE A 291 12.01 -6.88 -16.97
CA ILE A 291 11.00 -6.01 -17.58
C ILE A 291 10.43 -6.67 -18.84
N GLY A 292 9.13 -6.96 -18.84
CA GLY A 292 8.40 -7.50 -19.96
C GLY A 292 7.47 -8.62 -19.50
N SER A 293 6.52 -9.00 -20.35
CA SER A 293 5.59 -10.06 -20.00
C SER A 293 6.29 -11.42 -20.06
N GLN A 294 6.06 -12.25 -19.03
CA GLN A 294 6.69 -13.58 -18.92
C GLN A 294 8.23 -13.51 -18.91
N ALA A 295 8.78 -12.47 -18.26
CA ALA A 295 10.20 -12.39 -17.97
C ALA A 295 10.52 -13.17 -16.68
N THR A 296 11.39 -14.16 -16.77
CA THR A 296 11.72 -15.08 -15.67
C THR A 296 13.22 -15.09 -15.34
N PRO A 297 13.65 -14.32 -14.32
CA PRO A 297 14.99 -14.46 -13.77
C PRO A 297 15.07 -15.70 -12.85
N SER A 298 15.99 -16.60 -13.19
CA SER A 298 16.39 -17.80 -12.44
C SER A 298 17.73 -17.60 -11.71
N THR A 299 18.16 -16.36 -11.49
CA THR A 299 19.37 -16.09 -10.70
C THR A 299 19.40 -14.66 -10.17
N ASN A 300 20.40 -14.35 -9.35
CA ASN A 300 20.60 -13.03 -8.76
C ASN A 300 21.45 -12.16 -9.69
N ASP A 301 21.46 -10.85 -9.43
CA ASP A 301 22.41 -9.93 -10.08
C ASP A 301 22.25 -9.87 -11.61
N VAL A 302 21.02 -9.95 -12.11
CA VAL A 302 20.72 -9.96 -13.57
C VAL A 302 19.91 -8.78 -14.03
N ILE A 303 20.08 -8.44 -15.31
CA ILE A 303 19.23 -7.50 -16.03
C ILE A 303 18.61 -8.24 -17.21
N MET A 304 17.28 -8.29 -17.28
CA MET A 304 16.55 -8.87 -18.41
C MET A 304 15.41 -7.97 -18.87
N MET A 305 15.24 -7.84 -20.19
CA MET A 305 14.15 -7.05 -20.77
C MET A 305 13.58 -7.70 -22.03
N GLY A 306 12.28 -7.95 -22.05
CA GLY A 306 11.48 -8.33 -23.21
C GLY A 306 10.44 -9.41 -22.93
N TYR A 307 9.82 -9.93 -23.98
CA TYR A 307 8.73 -10.90 -23.90
C TYR A 307 9.27 -12.34 -23.87
N LEU A 308 8.71 -13.17 -22.97
CA LEU A 308 9.04 -14.60 -22.86
C LEU A 308 10.55 -14.83 -22.78
N THR A 309 11.15 -14.32 -21.72
CA THR A 309 12.60 -14.35 -21.52
C THR A 309 12.96 -15.18 -20.30
N TYR A 310 14.04 -15.94 -20.36
CA TYR A 310 14.55 -16.74 -19.25
C TYR A 310 16.04 -16.48 -19.03
N ASN A 311 16.44 -16.19 -17.79
CA ASN A 311 17.84 -15.90 -17.46
C ASN A 311 18.30 -16.62 -16.19
N ASP A 312 19.15 -17.63 -16.35
CA ASP A 312 19.76 -18.42 -15.27
C ASP A 312 21.25 -18.08 -15.07
N GLY A 313 21.84 -17.28 -15.96
CA GLY A 313 23.24 -16.88 -15.88
C GLY A 313 23.48 -15.68 -14.96
N GLN A 314 24.25 -15.83 -13.88
CA GLN A 314 24.50 -14.75 -12.93
C GLN A 314 25.31 -13.61 -13.56
N TYR A 315 25.09 -12.36 -13.14
CA TYR A 315 25.81 -11.17 -13.64
C TYR A 315 25.62 -10.90 -15.13
N SER A 316 24.54 -11.42 -15.72
CA SER A 316 24.26 -11.31 -17.15
C SER A 316 23.28 -10.18 -17.48
N ILE A 317 23.32 -9.76 -18.74
CA ILE A 317 22.42 -8.78 -19.34
C ILE A 317 21.76 -9.43 -20.55
N MET A 318 20.44 -9.53 -20.55
CA MET A 318 19.66 -10.06 -21.66
C MET A 318 18.58 -9.08 -22.11
N VAL A 319 18.57 -8.66 -23.37
CA VAL A 319 17.54 -7.76 -23.90
C VAL A 319 17.03 -8.32 -25.22
N GLY A 320 15.78 -8.77 -25.24
CA GLY A 320 15.31 -9.60 -26.33
C GLY A 320 13.94 -10.22 -26.07
N ASN A 321 13.34 -10.76 -27.12
CA ASN A 321 12.14 -11.58 -26.97
C ASN A 321 12.51 -13.04 -27.23
N GLU A 322 11.84 -13.97 -26.55
CA GLU A 322 11.98 -15.41 -26.76
C GLU A 322 13.41 -15.92 -26.51
N SER A 323 14.18 -15.23 -25.67
CA SER A 323 15.59 -15.53 -25.41
C SER A 323 15.80 -16.33 -24.12
N ASP A 324 16.73 -17.27 -24.16
CA ASP A 324 17.22 -18.09 -23.04
C ASP A 324 18.72 -17.81 -22.83
N ASN A 325 19.10 -17.42 -21.61
CA ASN A 325 20.49 -17.31 -21.20
C ASN A 325 20.79 -18.19 -19.99
N ARG A 326 21.77 -19.09 -20.13
CA ARG A 326 22.24 -19.97 -19.06
C ARG A 326 23.71 -19.75 -18.69
N GLY A 327 24.44 -18.92 -19.44
CA GLY A 327 25.84 -18.59 -19.18
C GLY A 327 26.01 -17.40 -18.24
N ASN A 328 26.99 -17.47 -17.34
CA ASN A 328 27.30 -16.38 -16.41
C ASN A 328 28.09 -15.28 -17.12
N TYR A 329 27.93 -14.03 -16.67
CA TYR A 329 28.62 -12.86 -17.24
C TYR A 329 28.34 -12.65 -18.74
N VAL A 330 27.21 -13.14 -19.23
CA VAL A 330 26.81 -13.03 -20.64
C VAL A 330 26.15 -11.69 -20.94
N VAL A 331 26.37 -11.17 -22.14
CA VAL A 331 25.57 -10.09 -22.73
C VAL A 331 24.86 -10.62 -23.98
N ALA A 332 23.53 -10.77 -23.93
CA ALA A 332 22.69 -11.27 -25.02
C ALA A 332 21.67 -10.21 -25.48
N LEU A 333 21.73 -9.75 -26.73
CA LEU A 333 20.92 -8.62 -27.23
C LEU A 333 20.25 -8.95 -28.58
N GLY A 334 18.93 -9.11 -28.59
CA GLY A 334 18.11 -9.37 -29.78
C GLY A 334 17.13 -10.54 -29.61
N HIS A 335 16.58 -11.07 -30.69
CA HIS A 335 15.46 -12.02 -30.66
C HIS A 335 15.93 -13.48 -30.67
N SER A 336 15.32 -14.34 -29.84
CA SER A 336 15.52 -15.79 -29.83
C SER A 336 17.00 -16.19 -29.68
N HIS A 337 17.67 -15.62 -28.69
CA HIS A 337 19.00 -16.10 -28.30
C HIS A 337 18.89 -17.46 -27.62
N ASP A 338 19.88 -18.30 -27.88
CA ASP A 338 20.12 -19.52 -27.13
C ASP A 338 21.57 -19.47 -26.64
N VAL A 339 21.75 -19.25 -25.33
CA VAL A 339 23.09 -19.20 -24.72
C VAL A 339 23.18 -20.32 -23.69
N GLU A 340 23.99 -21.32 -24.00
CA GLU A 340 24.12 -22.52 -23.20
C GLU A 340 24.88 -22.29 -21.88
N ALA A 341 24.72 -23.22 -20.94
CA ALA A 341 25.32 -23.11 -19.61
C ALA A 341 26.87 -23.09 -19.62
N ALA A 342 27.51 -23.54 -20.71
CA ALA A 342 28.96 -23.52 -20.87
C ALA A 342 29.48 -22.21 -21.49
N ALA A 343 28.60 -21.26 -21.83
CA ALA A 343 28.93 -20.03 -22.55
C ALA A 343 29.31 -18.84 -21.65
N ASP A 344 29.94 -19.09 -20.50
CA ASP A 344 30.38 -18.04 -19.58
C ASP A 344 31.25 -16.97 -20.28
N TYR A 345 31.13 -15.71 -19.84
CA TYR A 345 31.89 -14.55 -20.35
C TYR A 345 31.69 -14.24 -21.84
N SER A 346 30.52 -14.59 -22.40
CA SER A 346 30.26 -14.46 -23.84
C SER A 346 29.37 -13.26 -24.20
N ILE A 347 29.40 -12.86 -25.46
CA ILE A 347 28.58 -11.79 -26.03
C ILE A 347 27.82 -12.33 -27.24
N GLY A 348 26.50 -12.26 -27.21
CA GLY A 348 25.61 -12.54 -28.34
C GLY A 348 24.79 -11.31 -28.72
N ILE A 349 24.88 -10.88 -29.98
CA ILE A 349 24.13 -9.73 -30.47
C ILE A 349 23.53 -10.06 -31.84
N GLY A 350 22.21 -10.15 -31.90
CA GLY A 350 21.46 -10.31 -33.14
C GLY A 350 20.22 -11.17 -32.99
N LYS A 351 19.70 -11.66 -34.11
CA LYS A 351 18.58 -12.62 -34.09
C LYS A 351 19.19 -14.02 -34.16
N ASP A 352 18.67 -14.96 -33.37
CA ASP A 352 19.06 -16.37 -33.42
C ASP A 352 20.59 -16.53 -33.28
N ALA A 353 21.19 -15.82 -32.33
CA ALA A 353 22.60 -16.01 -31.98
C ALA A 353 22.69 -17.14 -30.95
N ASP A 354 23.31 -18.23 -31.37
CA ASP A 354 23.52 -19.48 -30.66
C ASP A 354 24.98 -19.55 -30.19
N ILE A 355 25.17 -19.59 -28.87
CA ILE A 355 26.49 -19.56 -28.24
C ILE A 355 26.60 -20.70 -27.23
N ASP A 356 27.39 -21.71 -27.58
CA ASP A 356 27.51 -22.93 -26.76
C ASP A 356 28.66 -22.86 -25.74
N GLN A 357 29.68 -22.03 -25.96
CA GLN A 357 30.96 -22.13 -25.26
C GLN A 357 31.53 -20.79 -24.80
N SER A 358 32.35 -20.85 -23.76
CA SER A 358 32.88 -19.68 -23.05
C SER A 358 33.80 -18.77 -23.87
N TYR A 359 33.88 -17.50 -23.45
CA TYR A 359 34.69 -16.45 -24.07
C TYR A 359 34.34 -16.21 -25.55
N ALA A 360 33.11 -16.48 -25.95
CA ALA A 360 32.65 -16.34 -27.32
C ALA A 360 32.11 -14.93 -27.61
N VAL A 361 32.26 -14.47 -28.86
CA VAL A 361 31.68 -13.20 -29.33
C VAL A 361 30.95 -13.43 -30.65
N GLY A 362 29.62 -13.50 -30.60
CA GLY A 362 28.73 -13.62 -31.74
C GLY A 362 28.00 -12.31 -32.04
N ILE A 363 28.15 -11.76 -33.25
CA ILE A 363 27.48 -10.54 -33.70
C ILE A 363 26.93 -10.72 -35.11
N GLY A 364 25.60 -10.81 -35.25
CA GLY A 364 24.93 -11.05 -36.52
C GLY A 364 23.63 -11.82 -36.34
N SER A 365 22.87 -12.02 -37.42
CA SER A 365 21.75 -12.97 -37.40
C SER A 365 22.26 -14.39 -37.64
N ASP A 366 21.64 -15.39 -37.02
CA ASP A 366 21.92 -16.81 -37.26
C ASP A 366 23.41 -17.14 -37.03
N VAL A 367 23.98 -16.60 -35.94
CA VAL A 367 25.38 -16.83 -35.56
C VAL A 367 25.44 -18.10 -34.74
N VAL A 368 26.41 -18.97 -35.03
CA VAL A 368 26.62 -20.23 -34.30
C VAL A 368 28.07 -20.32 -33.81
N ILE A 369 28.28 -20.42 -32.50
CA ILE A 369 29.61 -20.56 -31.90
C ILE A 369 29.64 -21.77 -30.96
N ASN A 370 30.38 -22.81 -31.37
CA ASN A 370 30.39 -24.11 -30.66
C ASN A 370 31.68 -24.36 -29.87
N ASN A 371 32.55 -23.35 -29.79
CA ASN A 371 33.93 -23.53 -29.36
C ASN A 371 34.44 -22.36 -28.51
N THR A 372 35.44 -22.64 -27.68
CA THR A 372 35.93 -21.69 -26.68
C THR A 372 36.76 -20.58 -27.34
N GLY A 373 36.56 -19.33 -26.90
CA GLY A 373 37.35 -18.19 -27.38
C GLY A 373 37.09 -17.82 -28.85
N ALA A 374 35.99 -18.28 -29.42
CA ALA A 374 35.64 -18.07 -30.81
C ALA A 374 34.92 -16.73 -31.04
N VAL A 375 35.15 -16.12 -32.19
CA VAL A 375 34.53 -14.85 -32.59
C VAL A 375 33.86 -15.02 -33.94
N ALA A 376 32.57 -14.69 -34.03
CA ALA A 376 31.79 -14.77 -35.25
C ALA A 376 31.05 -13.46 -35.49
N ILE A 377 31.40 -12.77 -36.60
CA ILE A 377 30.81 -11.48 -36.95
C ILE A 377 30.25 -11.53 -38.37
N GLY A 378 28.94 -11.44 -38.51
CA GLY A 378 28.23 -11.51 -39.78
C GLY A 378 27.04 -12.46 -39.73
N ALA A 379 26.12 -12.31 -40.69
CA ALA A 379 24.94 -13.16 -40.77
C ALA A 379 25.31 -14.60 -41.17
N THR A 380 24.68 -15.59 -40.56
CA THR A 380 24.84 -17.02 -40.88
C THR A 380 26.29 -17.48 -40.72
N THR A 381 27.01 -16.95 -39.73
CA THR A 381 28.40 -17.33 -39.45
C THR A 381 28.46 -18.54 -38.53
N SER A 382 29.49 -19.38 -38.70
CA SER A 382 29.66 -20.56 -37.86
C SER A 382 31.12 -20.78 -37.48
N VAL A 383 31.40 -20.90 -36.18
CA VAL A 383 32.72 -21.25 -35.66
C VAL A 383 32.61 -22.56 -34.88
N SER A 384 33.23 -23.60 -35.43
CA SER A 384 33.29 -24.94 -34.84
C SER A 384 34.73 -25.32 -34.49
N ALA A 385 35.55 -24.34 -34.10
CA ALA A 385 36.92 -24.56 -33.64
C ALA A 385 37.40 -23.51 -32.63
N ASP A 386 38.26 -23.92 -31.70
CA ASP A 386 38.72 -23.05 -30.61
C ASP A 386 39.57 -21.89 -31.10
N ASN A 387 39.47 -20.76 -30.40
CA ASN A 387 40.26 -19.54 -30.62
C ASN A 387 40.23 -19.04 -32.07
N SER A 388 39.13 -19.30 -32.79
CA SER A 388 39.01 -19.00 -34.21
C SER A 388 38.08 -17.81 -34.45
N VAL A 389 38.37 -17.04 -35.50
CA VAL A 389 37.68 -15.78 -35.80
C VAL A 389 37.12 -15.82 -37.22
N VAL A 390 35.80 -15.64 -37.36
CA VAL A 390 35.14 -15.46 -38.66
C VAL A 390 34.52 -14.08 -38.75
N ILE A 391 34.76 -13.39 -39.87
CA ILE A 391 34.19 -12.08 -40.17
C ILE A 391 33.67 -12.06 -41.60
N GLY A 392 32.35 -12.00 -41.78
CA GLY A 392 31.68 -11.95 -43.07
C GLY A 392 30.45 -12.85 -43.13
N LYS A 393 29.46 -12.48 -43.95
CA LYS A 393 28.24 -13.30 -44.13
C LYS A 393 28.62 -14.70 -44.64
N GLU A 394 28.03 -15.73 -44.04
CA GLU A 394 28.27 -17.15 -44.36
C GLU A 394 29.72 -17.62 -44.16
N ALA A 395 30.55 -16.88 -43.40
CA ALA A 395 31.92 -17.29 -43.11
C ALA A 395 31.98 -18.41 -42.06
N THR A 396 32.93 -19.34 -42.22
CA THR A 396 33.07 -20.51 -41.36
C THR A 396 34.52 -20.80 -40.94
N ALA A 397 34.71 -21.29 -39.73
CA ALA A 397 36.01 -21.80 -39.26
C ALA A 397 35.82 -23.15 -38.57
N THR A 398 36.48 -24.19 -39.09
CA THR A 398 36.40 -25.57 -38.58
C THR A 398 37.74 -26.11 -38.08
N ALA A 399 38.77 -25.27 -38.01
CA ALA A 399 40.09 -25.64 -37.50
C ALA A 399 40.61 -24.59 -36.51
N SER A 400 41.28 -25.04 -35.45
CA SER A 400 41.61 -24.17 -34.32
C SER A 400 42.65 -23.11 -34.66
N ASN A 401 42.63 -22.03 -33.88
CA ASN A 401 43.53 -20.88 -34.03
C ASN A 401 43.52 -20.28 -35.45
N SER A 402 42.35 -20.28 -36.11
CA SER A 402 42.23 -19.85 -37.50
C SER A 402 41.41 -18.59 -37.66
N ILE A 403 41.63 -17.88 -38.78
CA ILE A 403 40.93 -16.63 -39.08
C ILE A 403 40.39 -16.66 -40.51
N ALA A 404 39.09 -16.48 -40.69
CA ALA A 404 38.43 -16.35 -41.99
C ALA A 404 37.75 -14.98 -42.11
N ILE A 405 38.17 -14.17 -43.09
CA ILE A 405 37.62 -12.83 -43.33
C ILE A 405 37.12 -12.70 -44.77
N GLY A 406 35.81 -12.57 -44.95
CA GLY A 406 35.13 -12.32 -46.24
C GLY A 406 33.80 -13.06 -46.39
N TYR A 407 33.06 -12.76 -47.47
CA TYR A 407 31.81 -13.47 -47.79
C TYR A 407 32.11 -14.94 -48.12
N GLN A 408 31.44 -15.86 -47.43
CA GLN A 408 31.64 -17.32 -47.55
C GLN A 408 33.09 -17.78 -47.28
N ALA A 409 33.90 -16.95 -46.62
CA ALA A 409 35.27 -17.30 -46.26
C ALA A 409 35.28 -18.56 -45.37
N SER A 410 36.05 -19.58 -45.75
CA SER A 410 36.13 -20.84 -45.01
C SER A 410 37.58 -21.19 -44.69
N VAL A 411 37.85 -21.56 -43.44
CA VAL A 411 39.13 -22.12 -43.03
C VAL A 411 38.93 -23.46 -42.33
N SER A 412 39.65 -24.48 -42.82
CA SER A 412 39.63 -25.84 -42.31
C SER A 412 41.03 -26.37 -41.98
N THR A 413 42.03 -25.50 -41.89
CA THR A 413 43.42 -25.85 -41.54
C THR A 413 43.84 -25.07 -40.30
N GLU A 414 44.43 -25.74 -39.31
CA GLU A 414 44.84 -25.12 -38.05
C GLU A 414 45.90 -24.03 -38.26
N ASN A 415 45.85 -22.97 -37.45
CA ASN A 415 46.85 -21.89 -37.46
C ASN A 415 46.95 -21.18 -38.83
N THR A 416 45.84 -21.09 -39.57
CA THR A 416 45.81 -20.43 -40.89
C THR A 416 44.90 -19.22 -40.90
N VAL A 417 45.22 -18.29 -41.81
CA VAL A 417 44.46 -17.06 -42.04
C VAL A 417 44.05 -17.02 -43.50
N PHE A 418 42.74 -16.91 -43.74
CA PHE A 418 42.17 -16.66 -45.05
C PHE A 418 41.54 -15.26 -45.08
N VAL A 419 41.90 -14.49 -46.10
CA VAL A 419 41.35 -13.15 -46.33
C VAL A 419 40.91 -13.06 -47.79
N GLY A 420 39.61 -12.86 -48.00
CA GLY A 420 38.98 -12.79 -49.31
C GLY A 420 37.59 -13.41 -49.29
N ASN A 421 36.82 -13.24 -50.37
CA ASN A 421 35.56 -13.97 -50.52
C ASN A 421 35.86 -15.37 -51.07
N ALA A 422 35.00 -16.35 -50.78
CA ALA A 422 35.05 -17.61 -51.51
C ALA A 422 34.88 -17.34 -53.00
N THR A 423 35.82 -17.82 -53.80
CA THR A 423 35.65 -17.87 -55.26
C THR A 423 34.76 -19.06 -55.57
N THR A 424 33.63 -18.80 -56.24
CA THR A 424 32.70 -19.80 -56.76
C THR A 424 33.37 -20.97 -57.45
#